data_AF-A0A6L7TMU0-F1
#
_entry.id   AF-A0A6L7TMU0-F1
#
_cell.length_a   1.000
_cell.length_b   1.000
_cell.length_c   1.000
_cell.angle_alpha   90.00
_cell.angle_beta   90.00
_cell.angle_gamma   90.00
#
_symmetry.space_group_name_H-M   'P 1'
#
loop_
_entity.id
_entity.type
_entity.pdbx_description
1 polymer ?
#
loop_
_entity_poly.entity_id
_entity_poly.type
_entity_poly.pdbx_seq_one_letter_code
_entity_poly.pdbx_strand_id
1 'polypeptide(L)'
;MSLSQLRSEVNAIKRKLVHELRVVRARRVAEDYCGLWASLVSRKKLPPDPFRLLKKLFKHTRHPGHFAAADRYLNQCREQRHLPHPDGILSRLLPREAKLGLISYRTPDPVKY
;
A
#
# COMPACT_ATOMS: atom_id res chain seq x y z
N MET A 1 -1.73 -37.32 -9.36
CA MET A 1 -1.09 -35.99 -9.33
C MET A 1 0.26 -36.10 -10.05
N SER A 2 0.50 -35.31 -11.09
CA SER A 2 1.72 -35.38 -11.92
C SER A 2 2.79 -34.39 -11.46
N LEU A 3 4.05 -34.61 -11.85
CA LEU A 3 5.15 -33.65 -11.64
C LEU A 3 4.87 -32.27 -12.27
N SER A 4 4.11 -32.22 -13.37
CA SER A 4 3.71 -30.96 -14.01
C SER A 4 2.64 -30.19 -13.20
N GLN A 5 1.72 -30.91 -12.54
CA GLN A 5 0.73 -30.33 -11.63
C GLN A 5 1.43 -29.75 -10.38
N LEU A 6 2.34 -30.51 -9.75
CA LEU A 6 3.11 -30.04 -8.60
C LEU A 6 3.92 -28.76 -8.92
N ARG A 7 4.61 -28.73 -10.07
CA ARG A 7 5.38 -27.54 -10.50
C ARG A 7 4.48 -26.32 -10.71
N SER A 8 3.29 -26.52 -11.26
CA SER A 8 2.32 -25.45 -11.48
C SER A 8 1.80 -24.87 -10.16
N GLU A 9 1.48 -25.74 -9.19
CA GLU A 9 1.03 -25.36 -7.84
C GLU A 9 2.13 -24.59 -7.08
N VAL A 10 3.36 -25.11 -7.06
CA VAL A 10 4.51 -24.44 -6.43
C VAL A 10 4.74 -23.05 -7.03
N ASN A 11 4.64 -22.91 -8.37
CA ASN A 11 4.78 -21.62 -9.03
C ASN A 11 3.62 -20.67 -8.71
N ALA A 12 2.40 -21.18 -8.54
CA ALA A 12 1.27 -20.37 -8.09
C ALA A 12 1.47 -19.84 -6.67
N ILE A 13 1.93 -20.69 -5.75
CA ILE A 13 2.27 -20.30 -4.37
C ILE A 13 3.38 -19.25 -4.34
N LYS A 14 4.46 -19.45 -5.11
CA LYS A 14 5.56 -18.49 -5.21
C LYS A 14 5.08 -17.13 -5.71
N ARG A 15 4.22 -17.10 -6.75
CA ARG A 15 3.64 -15.84 -7.26
C ARG A 15 2.78 -15.14 -6.21
N LYS A 16 1.95 -15.89 -5.47
CA LYS A 16 1.13 -15.35 -4.37
C LYS A 16 2.00 -14.72 -3.27
N LEU A 17 3.01 -15.44 -2.79
CA LEU A 17 3.91 -14.96 -1.74
C LEU A 17 4.73 -13.72 -2.18
N VAL A 18 5.22 -13.71 -3.42
CA VAL A 18 5.90 -12.53 -3.99
C VAL A 18 4.97 -11.33 -4.02
N HIS A 19 3.70 -11.53 -4.35
CA HIS A 19 2.71 -10.47 -4.35
C HIS A 19 2.45 -9.93 -2.94
N GLU A 20 2.21 -10.80 -1.96
CA GLU A 20 2.01 -10.39 -0.55
C GLU A 20 3.21 -9.63 0.01
N LEU A 21 4.44 -10.10 -0.25
CA LEU A 21 5.66 -9.40 0.17
C LEU A 21 5.79 -8.00 -0.44
N ARG A 22 5.31 -7.79 -1.68
CA ARG A 22 5.27 -6.46 -2.30
C ARG A 22 4.29 -5.54 -1.58
N VAL A 23 3.12 -6.05 -1.19
CA VAL A 23 2.11 -5.30 -0.44
C VAL A 23 2.66 -4.90 0.94
N VAL A 24 3.29 -5.83 1.67
CA VAL A 24 3.91 -5.55 2.99
C VAL A 24 4.99 -4.47 2.86
N ARG A 25 5.87 -4.57 1.87
CA ARG A 25 6.91 -3.55 1.63
C ARG A 25 6.32 -2.19 1.25
N ALA A 26 5.30 -2.18 0.40
CA ALA A 26 4.60 -0.95 0.02
C ALA A 26 3.90 -0.30 1.23
N ARG A 27 3.32 -1.11 2.13
CA ARG A 27 2.66 -0.62 3.34
C ARG A 27 3.61 0.12 4.26
N ARG A 28 4.79 -0.45 4.54
CA ARG A 28 5.81 0.22 5.35
C ARG A 28 6.20 1.58 4.77
N VAL A 29 6.38 1.67 3.45
CA VAL A 29 6.70 2.93 2.77
C VAL A 29 5.56 3.95 2.90
N ALA A 30 4.30 3.50 2.84
CA ALA A 30 3.13 4.36 3.02
C ALA A 30 3.00 4.83 4.48
N GLU A 31 3.23 3.96 5.46
CA GLU A 31 3.26 4.29 6.90
C GLU A 31 4.33 5.33 7.22
N ASP A 32 5.55 5.14 6.74
CA ASP A 32 6.66 6.09 6.92
C ASP A 32 6.29 7.48 6.36
N TYR A 33 5.62 7.52 5.22
CA TYR A 33 5.17 8.77 4.60
C TYR A 33 4.04 9.45 5.37
N CYS A 34 3.05 8.68 5.82
CA CYS A 34 1.98 9.20 6.69
C CYS A 34 2.55 9.77 7.99
N GLY A 35 3.53 9.10 8.61
CA GLY A 35 4.24 9.60 9.77
C GLY A 35 5.01 10.89 9.51
N LEU A 36 5.72 10.97 8.37
CA LEU A 36 6.41 12.19 7.95
C LEU A 36 5.41 13.35 7.71
N TRP A 37 4.28 13.06 7.07
CA TRP A 37 3.22 14.04 6.83
C TRP A 37 2.67 14.59 8.14
N ALA A 38 2.28 13.71 9.06
CA ALA A 38 1.79 14.11 10.37
C ALA A 38 2.81 14.96 11.14
N SER A 39 4.09 14.56 11.11
CA SER A 39 5.18 15.32 11.75
C SER A 39 5.35 16.71 11.14
N LEU A 40 5.35 16.86 9.82
CA LEU A 40 5.48 18.15 9.16
C LEU A 40 4.29 19.07 9.43
N VAL A 41 3.07 18.53 9.36
CA VAL A 41 1.84 19.29 9.67
C VAL A 41 1.83 19.75 11.13
N SER A 42 2.23 18.89 12.09
CA SER A 42 2.31 19.27 13.50
C SER A 42 3.27 20.44 13.77
N ARG A 43 4.30 20.57 12.91
CA ARG A 43 5.30 21.65 12.95
C ARG A 43 4.89 22.86 12.09
N LYS A 44 3.64 22.93 11.62
CA LYS A 44 3.14 23.95 10.68
C LYS A 44 3.96 24.08 9.40
N LYS A 45 4.59 22.99 8.95
CA LYS A 45 5.34 22.92 7.69
C LYS A 45 4.47 22.35 6.57
N LEU A 46 4.92 22.58 5.34
CA LEU A 46 4.27 22.02 4.16
C LEU A 46 4.30 20.47 4.20
N PRO A 47 3.21 19.80 3.78
CA PRO A 47 3.19 18.36 3.60
C PRO A 47 4.28 17.86 2.65
N PRO A 48 4.76 16.62 2.84
CA PRO A 48 5.76 16.04 1.96
C PRO A 48 5.21 15.85 0.54
N ASP A 49 6.08 15.93 -0.46
CA ASP A 49 5.74 15.77 -1.87
C ASP A 49 5.23 14.35 -2.20
N PRO A 50 4.00 14.19 -2.72
CA PRO A 50 3.42 12.92 -3.19
C PRO A 50 4.28 12.21 -4.22
N PHE A 51 4.94 12.95 -5.13
CA PHE A 51 5.70 12.35 -6.21
C PHE A 51 6.85 11.48 -5.69
N ARG A 52 7.54 11.94 -4.63
CA ARG A 52 8.62 11.18 -3.99
C ARG A 52 8.13 9.87 -3.37
N LEU A 53 6.93 9.87 -2.77
CA LEU A 53 6.29 8.66 -2.26
C LEU A 53 5.96 7.70 -3.40
N LEU A 54 5.26 8.20 -4.42
CA LEU A 54 4.81 7.38 -5.55
C LEU A 54 6.00 6.73 -6.24
N LYS A 55 7.08 7.48 -6.50
CA LYS A 55 8.33 6.93 -7.07
C LYS A 55 8.93 5.80 -6.22
N LYS A 56 8.88 5.89 -4.89
CA LYS A 56 9.32 4.80 -4.00
C LYS A 56 8.39 3.60 -4.10
N LEU A 57 7.08 3.82 -4.04
CA LEU A 57 6.08 2.76 -4.13
C LEU A 57 6.12 2.02 -5.48
N PHE A 58 6.50 2.71 -6.56
CA PHE A 58 6.66 2.10 -7.89
C PHE A 58 7.66 0.94 -7.87
N LYS A 59 8.77 1.10 -7.12
CA LYS A 59 9.81 0.07 -7.00
C LYS A 59 9.27 -1.22 -6.38
N HIS A 60 8.20 -1.13 -5.59
CA HIS A 60 7.60 -2.25 -4.89
C HIS A 60 6.38 -2.82 -5.63
N THR A 61 5.50 -1.96 -6.14
CA THR A 61 4.24 -2.40 -6.76
C THR A 61 4.39 -2.74 -8.24
N ARG A 62 5.27 -2.05 -8.98
CA ARG A 62 5.41 -2.17 -10.45
C ARG A 62 4.10 -1.97 -11.24
N HIS A 63 3.17 -1.19 -10.71
CA HIS A 63 1.87 -0.92 -11.33
C HIS A 63 1.68 0.59 -11.60
N PRO A 64 2.05 1.09 -12.79
CA PRO A 64 2.00 2.52 -13.10
C PRO A 64 0.56 3.05 -13.25
N GLY A 65 -0.39 2.22 -13.71
CA GLY A 65 -1.77 2.64 -14.01
C GLY A 65 -2.59 3.15 -12.82
N HIS A 66 -2.08 2.96 -11.59
CA HIS A 66 -2.76 3.32 -10.36
C HIS A 66 -2.14 4.53 -9.64
N PHE A 67 -1.10 5.13 -10.22
CA PHE A 67 -0.38 6.26 -9.65
C PHE A 67 -1.23 7.51 -9.61
N ALA A 68 -1.95 7.79 -10.69
CA ALA A 68 -2.86 8.93 -10.77
C ALA A 68 -4.00 8.86 -9.75
N ALA A 69 -4.42 7.66 -9.34
CA ALA A 69 -5.44 7.51 -8.30
C ALA A 69 -4.89 7.83 -6.90
N ALA A 70 -3.66 7.39 -6.61
CA ALA A 70 -3.00 7.67 -5.35
C ALA A 70 -2.55 9.14 -5.24
N ASP A 71 -2.07 9.72 -6.33
CA ASP A 71 -1.74 11.14 -6.40
C ASP A 71 -2.97 12.02 -6.13
N ARG A 72 -4.09 11.75 -6.82
CA ARG A 72 -5.37 12.44 -6.57
C ARG A 72 -5.82 12.32 -5.12
N TYR A 73 -5.71 11.14 -4.51
CA TYR A 73 -6.05 10.95 -3.10
C TYR A 73 -5.17 11.79 -2.17
N LEU A 74 -3.86 11.86 -2.42
CA LEU A 74 -2.93 12.64 -1.60
C LEU A 74 -3.18 14.15 -1.78
N ASN A 75 -3.45 14.61 -2.99
CA ASN A 75 -3.81 16.00 -3.26
C ASN A 75 -5.14 16.36 -2.58
N GLN A 76 -6.13 15.48 -2.61
CA GLN A 76 -7.39 15.68 -1.87
C GLN A 76 -7.15 15.78 -0.36
N CYS A 77 -6.29 14.93 0.23
CA CYS A 77 -5.93 15.02 1.65
C CYS A 77 -5.27 16.38 1.96
N ARG A 78 -4.40 16.86 1.06
CA ARG A 78 -3.73 18.16 1.19
C ARG A 78 -4.73 19.32 1.15
N GLU A 79 -5.62 19.35 0.16
CA GLU A 79 -6.63 20.40 -0.01
C GLU A 79 -7.60 20.45 1.18
N GLN A 80 -8.05 19.28 1.64
CA GLN A 80 -8.98 19.16 2.77
C GLN A 80 -8.30 19.25 4.14
N ARG A 81 -6.97 19.45 4.20
CA ARG A 81 -6.17 19.46 5.44
C ARG A 81 -6.34 18.19 6.29
N HIS A 82 -6.57 17.06 5.65
CA HIS A 82 -6.70 15.75 6.29
C HIS A 82 -5.37 14.99 6.24
N LEU A 83 -5.12 14.16 7.27
CA LEU A 83 -3.97 13.27 7.27
C LEU A 83 -4.25 12.07 6.35
N PRO A 84 -3.33 11.73 5.44
CA PRO A 84 -3.48 10.54 4.61
C PRO A 84 -3.36 9.27 5.48
N HIS A 85 -4.09 8.23 5.10
CA HIS A 85 -4.02 6.92 5.76
C HIS A 85 -3.30 5.91 4.85
N PRO A 86 -2.40 5.04 5.38
CA PRO A 86 -1.64 4.08 4.57
C PRO A 86 -2.53 3.19 3.70
N ASP A 87 -3.60 2.63 4.27
CA ASP A 87 -4.54 1.79 3.51
C ASP A 87 -5.31 2.58 2.43
N GLY A 88 -5.52 3.89 2.61
CA GLY A 88 -6.05 4.79 1.59
C GLY A 88 -5.09 4.93 0.41
N ILE A 89 -3.79 5.04 0.67
CA ILE A 89 -2.75 5.08 -0.38
C ILE A 89 -2.67 3.74 -1.11
N LEU A 90 -2.56 2.64 -0.37
CA LEU A 90 -2.38 1.30 -0.97
C LEU A 90 -3.60 0.84 -1.75
N SER A 91 -4.81 1.07 -1.24
CA SER A 91 -6.03 0.71 -1.96
C SER A 91 -6.21 1.49 -3.27
N ARG A 92 -5.48 2.58 -3.47
CA ARG A 92 -5.50 3.36 -4.72
C ARG A 92 -4.39 2.91 -5.67
N LEU A 93 -3.30 2.34 -5.15
CA LEU A 93 -2.15 1.85 -5.91
C LEU A 93 -2.25 0.39 -6.35
N LEU A 94 -2.97 -0.42 -5.60
CA LEU A 94 -3.01 -1.85 -5.82
C LEU A 94 -4.27 -2.24 -6.61
N PRO A 95 -4.13 -3.17 -7.60
CA PRO A 95 -5.28 -3.71 -8.33
C PRO A 95 -6.27 -4.37 -7.36
N ARG A 96 -7.55 -4.47 -7.74
CA ARG A 96 -8.63 -4.98 -6.86
C ARG A 96 -8.30 -6.34 -6.24
N GLU A 97 -7.63 -7.22 -6.98
CA GLU A 97 -7.20 -8.55 -6.54
C GLU A 97 -6.24 -8.52 -5.33
N ALA A 98 -5.35 -7.52 -5.29
CA ALA A 98 -4.39 -7.32 -4.21
C ALA A 98 -5.06 -6.78 -2.93
N LYS A 99 -6.24 -6.16 -3.05
CA LYS A 99 -6.99 -5.60 -1.92
C LYS A 99 -7.61 -6.69 -1.04
N LEU A 100 -7.90 -7.86 -1.60
CA LEU A 100 -8.41 -9.01 -0.85
C LEU A 100 -7.34 -9.51 0.15
N GLY A 101 -6.06 -9.43 -0.21
CA GLY A 101 -4.95 -9.72 0.70
C GLY A 101 -4.82 -8.71 1.85
N LEU A 102 -5.14 -7.43 1.64
CA LEU A 102 -5.10 -6.39 2.68
C LEU A 102 -6.20 -6.58 3.75
N ILE A 103 -7.35 -7.15 3.38
CA ILE A 103 -8.45 -7.44 4.32
C ILE A 103 -8.06 -8.57 5.28
N SER A 104 -7.20 -9.50 4.87
CA SER A 104 -6.78 -10.62 5.73
C SER A 104 -5.77 -10.23 6.83
N TYR A 105 -5.20 -9.01 6.79
CA TYR A 105 -4.23 -8.52 7.80
C TYR A 105 -4.83 -7.53 8.82
N ARG A 106 -6.15 -7.28 8.78
CA ARG A 106 -6.94 -6.64 9.86
C ARG A 106 -7.99 -7.69 10.25
N THR A 107 -7.93 -8.40 11.37
CA THR A 107 -8.01 -7.93 12.77
C THR A 107 -7.63 -9.12 13.67
N PRO A 108 -6.78 -9.00 14.71
CA PRO A 108 -7.03 -9.80 15.91
C PRO A 108 -8.35 -9.29 16.52
N ASP A 109 -9.20 -10.22 16.96
CA ASP A 109 -10.45 -9.89 17.66
C ASP A 109 -10.21 -8.84 18.75
N PRO A 110 -11.12 -7.86 18.94
CA PRO A 110 -11.04 -7.00 20.09
C PRO A 110 -11.16 -7.87 21.35
N VAL A 111 -10.08 -7.92 22.14
CA VAL A 111 -10.11 -8.52 23.48
C VAL A 111 -11.18 -7.77 24.27
N LYS A 112 -12.26 -8.48 24.60
CA LYS A 112 -13.31 -8.01 25.50
C LYS A 112 -12.69 -7.93 26.90
N TYR A 113 -12.66 -6.73 27.48
CA TYR A 113 -12.46 -6.53 28.91
C TYR A 113 -13.80 -6.66 29.63
#